data_AF-A0A6A0HTF0-F1
#
_entry.id   AF-A0A6A0HTF0-F1
#
_cell.length_a   1.000
_cell.length_b   1.000
_cell.length_c   1.000
_cell.angle_alpha   90.00
_cell.angle_beta   90.00
_cell.angle_gamma   90.00
#
_symmetry.space_group_name_H-M   'P 1'
#
loop_
_entity.id
_entity.type
_entity.pdbx_description
1 polymer ?
#
loop_
_entity_poly.entity_id
_entity_poly.type
_entity_poly.pdbx_seq_one_letter_code
_entity_poly.pdbx_strand_id
1 'polypeptide(L)'
;MHAYATQSNKGLFFGIAIVLLWCGNLALLFSQEMTIKALPWMIPAVMVQMFLHTGLFITAHDAMHGVLAPQHKRLNNLAGSLCVILYALFSFKSLRREHQQHHAHPGSAQDPDYHDGEHRGFWRWYAHFMMTYVTWRQLLGMALVFNLLHHVMHIPLVNLLVAWVLPSLLSTLQLFYFGTFLPHRQPPGGYDNRHHARSNDFSVFWSFVTCYHFGYHLEHHEYPFVPWWRLPFVRRQLSHKELA
;
A
#
# COMPACT_ATOMS: atom_id res chain seq x y z
N MET A 1 21.72 3.96 16.73
CA MET A 1 20.80 3.39 15.72
C MET A 1 19.34 3.22 16.21
N HIS A 2 18.86 3.94 17.24
CA HIS A 2 17.57 3.61 17.89
C HIS A 2 16.61 4.79 18.19
N ALA A 3 16.90 6.02 17.78
CA ALA A 3 16.12 7.18 18.24
C ALA A 3 14.63 7.13 17.85
N TYR A 4 14.27 6.48 16.74
CA TYR A 4 12.91 6.48 16.20
C TYR A 4 12.18 5.13 16.24
N ALA A 5 12.91 4.04 16.51
CA ALA A 5 12.35 2.70 16.56
C ALA A 5 11.32 2.59 17.70
N THR A 6 10.14 2.04 17.41
CA THR A 6 9.12 1.77 18.43
C THR A 6 9.14 0.31 18.82
N GLN A 7 9.11 0.01 20.12
CA GLN A 7 8.82 -1.33 20.65
C GLN A 7 7.32 -1.52 20.94
N SER A 8 6.46 -0.78 20.24
CA SER A 8 5.03 -0.68 20.57
C SER A 8 4.19 -1.61 19.70
N ASN A 9 3.17 -2.23 20.29
CA ASN A 9 2.16 -3.02 19.57
C ASN A 9 1.11 -2.16 18.83
N LYS A 10 1.30 -0.84 18.76
CA LYS A 10 0.40 0.08 18.02
C LYS A 10 0.29 -0.26 16.54
N GLY A 11 1.37 -0.71 15.90
CA GLY A 11 1.35 -1.16 14.51
C GLY A 11 0.33 -2.30 14.31
N LEU A 12 0.43 -3.35 15.12
CA LEU A 12 -0.52 -4.46 15.12
C LEU A 12 -1.96 -4.01 15.39
N PHE A 13 -2.18 -3.11 16.35
CA PHE A 13 -3.51 -2.56 16.62
C PHE A 13 -4.11 -1.88 15.39
N PHE A 14 -3.35 -1.02 14.71
CA PHE A 14 -3.81 -0.38 13.47
C PHE A 14 -4.05 -1.38 12.36
N GLY A 15 -3.18 -2.39 12.20
CA GLY A 15 -3.36 -3.46 11.22
C GLY A 15 -4.65 -4.25 11.44
N ILE A 16 -4.95 -4.62 12.70
CA ILE A 16 -6.21 -5.28 13.06
C ILE A 16 -7.42 -4.37 12.75
N ALA A 17 -7.35 -3.10 13.13
CA ALA A 17 -8.41 -2.15 12.84
C ALA A 17 -8.66 -2.00 11.33
N ILE A 18 -7.61 -1.91 10.52
CA ILE A 18 -7.71 -1.85 9.05
C ILE A 18 -8.40 -3.09 8.50
N VAL A 19 -7.99 -4.30 8.92
CA VAL A 19 -8.61 -5.56 8.45
C VAL A 19 -10.09 -5.63 8.83
N LEU A 20 -10.43 -5.29 10.08
CA LEU A 20 -11.82 -5.31 10.54
C LEU A 20 -12.69 -4.29 9.80
N LEU A 21 -12.18 -3.07 9.61
CA LEU A 21 -12.88 -2.03 8.85
C LEU A 21 -13.03 -2.43 7.37
N TRP A 22 -11.99 -3.03 6.77
CA TRP A 22 -12.04 -3.52 5.39
C TRP A 22 -13.09 -4.60 5.22
N CYS A 23 -13.13 -5.60 6.11
CA CYS A 23 -14.14 -6.66 6.09
C CYS A 23 -15.55 -6.10 6.35
N GLY A 24 -15.69 -5.22 7.34
CA GLY A 24 -16.98 -4.65 7.73
C GLY A 24 -17.59 -3.76 6.63
N ASN A 25 -16.78 -2.88 6.04
CA ASN A 25 -17.23 -2.00 4.97
C ASN A 25 -17.50 -2.78 3.67
N LEU A 26 -16.71 -3.81 3.36
CA LEU A 26 -16.97 -4.71 2.24
C LEU A 26 -18.28 -5.49 2.43
N ALA A 27 -18.49 -6.07 3.61
CA ALA A 27 -19.73 -6.78 3.94
C ALA A 27 -20.95 -5.86 3.86
N LEU A 28 -20.84 -4.63 4.36
CA LEU A 28 -21.88 -3.61 4.19
C LEU A 28 -22.16 -3.34 2.71
N LEU A 29 -21.14 -3.09 1.89
CA LEU A 29 -21.33 -2.84 0.46
C LEU A 29 -21.92 -4.05 -0.28
N PHE A 30 -21.60 -5.27 0.12
CA PHE A 30 -22.18 -6.49 -0.44
C PHE A 30 -23.64 -6.72 -0.02
N SER A 31 -24.05 -6.20 1.14
CA SER A 31 -25.41 -6.39 1.66
C SER A 31 -26.43 -5.36 1.14
N GLN A 32 -26.00 -4.37 0.36
CA GLN A 32 -26.85 -3.26 -0.08
C GLN A 32 -27.15 -3.36 -1.57
N GLU A 33 -28.37 -3.00 -1.96
CA GLU A 33 -28.71 -2.89 -3.38
C GLU A 33 -28.07 -1.64 -4.00
N MET A 34 -27.33 -1.84 -5.10
CA MET A 34 -26.67 -0.74 -5.81
C MET A 34 -27.67 -0.02 -6.73
N THR A 35 -28.36 0.97 -6.17
CA THR A 35 -29.32 1.83 -6.90
C THR A 35 -28.78 3.24 -7.07
N ILE A 36 -29.30 3.99 -8.04
CA ILE A 36 -28.92 5.40 -8.25
C ILE A 36 -29.18 6.25 -6.99
N LYS A 37 -30.25 5.94 -6.25
CA LYS A 37 -30.60 6.64 -5.00
C LYS A 37 -29.59 6.39 -3.88
N ALA A 38 -28.88 5.28 -3.91
CA ALA A 38 -27.86 4.92 -2.92
C ALA A 38 -26.48 5.53 -3.22
N LEU A 39 -26.24 6.05 -4.45
CA LEU A 39 -24.95 6.62 -4.85
C LEU A 39 -24.35 7.64 -3.86
N PRO A 40 -25.11 8.58 -3.25
CA PRO A 40 -24.54 9.58 -2.36
C PRO A 40 -23.76 9.00 -1.17
N TRP A 41 -24.20 7.85 -0.62
CA TRP A 41 -23.48 7.18 0.47
C TRP A 41 -22.53 6.09 -0.05
N MET A 42 -22.86 5.47 -1.20
CA MET A 42 -22.03 4.40 -1.76
C MET A 42 -20.70 4.91 -2.29
N ILE A 43 -20.67 6.06 -2.96
CA ILE A 43 -19.42 6.65 -3.47
C ILE A 43 -18.40 6.82 -2.34
N PRO A 44 -18.72 7.50 -1.21
CA PRO A 44 -17.76 7.60 -0.11
C PRO A 44 -17.43 6.24 0.52
N ALA A 45 -18.38 5.30 0.63
CA ALA A 45 -18.10 3.96 1.14
C ALA A 45 -17.13 3.16 0.24
N VAL A 46 -17.23 3.29 -1.08
CA VAL A 46 -16.31 2.71 -2.07
C VAL A 46 -14.93 3.38 -2.00
N MET A 47 -14.87 4.71 -1.80
CA MET A 47 -13.61 5.42 -1.58
C MET A 47 -12.94 4.99 -0.26
N VAL A 48 -13.72 4.77 0.80
CA VAL A 48 -13.22 4.19 2.05
C VAL A 48 -12.71 2.77 1.83
N GLN A 49 -13.41 1.96 1.03
CA GLN A 49 -12.95 0.61 0.68
C GLN A 49 -11.60 0.65 -0.06
N MET A 50 -11.44 1.59 -0.99
CA MET A 50 -10.18 1.81 -1.72
C MET A 50 -9.06 2.21 -0.76
N PHE A 51 -9.33 3.17 0.14
CA PHE A 51 -8.38 3.59 1.16
C PHE A 51 -7.97 2.44 2.08
N LEU A 52 -8.92 1.58 2.48
CA LEU A 52 -8.66 0.41 3.30
C LEU A 52 -7.86 -0.68 2.57
N HIS A 53 -8.05 -0.84 1.25
CA HIS A 53 -7.16 -1.68 0.43
C HIS A 53 -5.71 -1.18 0.50
N THR A 54 -5.49 0.13 0.30
CA THR A 54 -4.16 0.75 0.49
C THR A 54 -3.63 0.45 1.90
N GLY A 55 -4.48 0.55 2.93
CA GLY A 55 -4.13 0.20 4.31
C GLY A 55 -3.71 -1.25 4.52
N LEU A 56 -4.33 -2.22 3.85
CA LEU A 56 -3.90 -3.62 3.88
C LEU A 56 -2.47 -3.76 3.37
N PHE A 57 -2.15 -3.11 2.24
CA PHE A 57 -0.80 -3.16 1.69
C PHE A 57 0.21 -2.48 2.61
N ILE A 58 -0.10 -1.30 3.16
CA ILE A 58 0.78 -0.58 4.11
C ILE A 58 1.01 -1.40 5.39
N THR A 59 -0.01 -2.08 5.90
CA THR A 59 0.12 -2.99 7.04
C THR A 59 1.07 -4.15 6.73
N ALA A 60 0.95 -4.72 5.53
CA ALA A 60 1.87 -5.76 5.09
C ALA A 60 3.29 -5.24 4.88
N HIS A 61 3.45 -4.06 4.31
CA HIS A 61 4.73 -3.39 4.14
C HIS A 61 5.46 -3.22 5.48
N ASP A 62 4.79 -2.69 6.51
CA ASP A 62 5.36 -2.58 7.86
C ASP A 62 5.75 -3.96 8.43
N ALA A 63 4.98 -5.00 8.09
CA ALA A 63 5.33 -6.37 8.46
C ALA A 63 6.56 -6.91 7.70
N MET A 64 6.81 -6.48 6.46
CA MET A 64 8.03 -6.84 5.69
C MET A 64 9.29 -6.30 6.39
N HIS A 65 9.20 -5.09 6.95
CA HIS A 65 10.25 -4.50 7.80
C HIS A 65 10.28 -5.06 9.22
N GLY A 66 9.25 -5.79 9.64
CA GLY A 66 9.13 -6.35 10.98
C GLY A 66 8.69 -5.33 12.03
N VAL A 67 8.23 -4.14 11.62
CA VAL A 67 7.86 -3.05 12.54
C VAL A 67 6.39 -3.10 12.96
N LEU A 68 5.56 -3.93 12.31
CA LEU A 68 4.16 -4.13 12.69
C LEU A 68 4.04 -4.72 14.11
N ALA A 69 4.86 -5.75 14.38
CA ALA A 69 4.97 -6.40 15.70
C ALA A 69 6.47 -6.64 16.04
N PRO A 70 7.23 -5.63 16.47
CA PRO A 70 8.69 -5.65 16.56
C PRO A 70 9.29 -6.84 17.32
N GLN A 71 8.57 -7.32 18.34
CA GLN A 71 9.01 -8.42 19.21
C GLN A 71 8.60 -9.81 18.68
N HIS A 72 7.79 -9.87 17.61
CA HIS A 72 7.14 -11.11 17.15
C HIS A 72 7.27 -11.28 15.64
N LYS A 73 8.41 -11.79 15.16
CA LYS A 73 8.66 -12.06 13.73
C LYS A 73 7.59 -12.95 13.07
N ARG A 74 7.12 -13.99 13.78
CA ARG A 74 6.04 -14.88 13.27
C ARG A 74 4.73 -14.11 13.06
N LEU A 75 4.41 -13.20 13.98
CA LEU A 75 3.20 -12.40 13.90
C LEU A 75 3.25 -11.40 12.73
N ASN A 76 4.40 -10.78 12.48
CA ASN A 76 4.59 -9.97 11.26
C ASN A 76 4.31 -10.80 10.01
N ASN A 77 4.96 -11.96 9.88
CA ASN A 77 4.78 -12.80 8.69
C ASN A 77 3.31 -13.24 8.51
N LEU A 78 2.63 -13.63 9.60
CA LEU A 78 1.23 -14.05 9.55
C LEU A 78 0.30 -12.89 9.16
N ALA A 79 0.39 -11.77 9.88
CA ALA A 79 -0.46 -10.61 9.65
C ALA A 79 -0.21 -9.99 8.27
N GLY A 80 1.06 -9.86 7.87
CA GLY A 80 1.44 -9.38 6.55
C GLY A 80 0.93 -10.31 5.44
N SER A 81 1.05 -11.63 5.62
CA SER A 81 0.49 -12.61 4.67
C SER A 81 -1.02 -12.50 4.56
N LEU A 82 -1.73 -12.41 5.68
CA LEU A 82 -3.18 -12.22 5.67
C LEU A 82 -3.56 -10.96 4.90
N CYS A 83 -2.91 -9.83 5.16
CA CYS A 83 -3.23 -8.57 4.50
C CYS A 83 -3.05 -8.62 2.98
N VAL A 84 -1.94 -9.18 2.49
CA VAL A 84 -1.69 -9.25 1.04
C VAL A 84 -2.52 -10.34 0.36
N ILE A 85 -2.92 -11.39 1.10
CA ILE A 85 -3.91 -12.38 0.63
C ILE A 85 -5.27 -11.71 0.46
N LEU A 86 -5.76 -10.96 1.45
CA LEU A 86 -7.01 -10.22 1.36
C LEU A 86 -7.00 -9.15 0.26
N TYR A 87 -5.83 -8.53 0.03
CA TYR A 87 -5.67 -7.52 -1.01
C TYR A 87 -5.91 -8.10 -2.42
N ALA A 88 -5.14 -9.11 -2.83
CA ALA A 88 -5.25 -9.73 -4.16
C ALA A 88 -4.58 -11.12 -4.26
N LEU A 89 -4.62 -11.91 -3.18
CA LEU A 89 -3.95 -13.22 -3.09
C LEU A 89 -2.43 -13.15 -3.33
N PHE A 90 -1.81 -12.01 -2.99
CA PHE A 90 -0.39 -11.80 -3.20
C PHE A 90 0.48 -12.69 -2.29
N SER A 91 1.69 -12.99 -2.74
CA SER A 91 2.67 -13.72 -1.93
C SER A 91 3.48 -12.75 -1.08
N PHE A 92 3.30 -12.80 0.24
CA PHE A 92 4.08 -11.98 1.17
C PHE A 92 5.59 -12.20 1.05
N LYS A 93 6.01 -13.45 0.82
CA LYS A 93 7.43 -13.77 0.64
C LYS A 93 8.00 -13.11 -0.61
N SER A 94 7.26 -13.13 -1.72
CA SER A 94 7.69 -12.50 -2.97
C SER A 94 7.75 -10.98 -2.80
N LEU A 95 6.66 -10.37 -2.33
CA LEU A 95 6.61 -8.93 -2.10
C LEU A 95 7.72 -8.45 -1.17
N ARG A 96 7.98 -9.18 -0.07
CA ARG A 96 9.09 -8.85 0.83
C ARG A 96 10.45 -8.88 0.14
N ARG A 97 10.69 -9.85 -0.75
CA ARG A 97 11.95 -9.97 -1.50
C ARG A 97 12.11 -8.81 -2.48
N GLU A 98 11.09 -8.53 -3.27
CA GLU A 98 11.11 -7.41 -4.23
C GLU A 98 11.29 -6.07 -3.50
N HIS A 99 10.56 -5.87 -2.39
CA HIS A 99 10.70 -4.69 -1.55
C HIS A 99 12.12 -4.52 -0.97
N GLN A 100 12.76 -5.62 -0.57
CA GLN A 100 14.17 -5.59 -0.15
C GLN A 100 15.11 -5.22 -1.29
N GLN A 101 14.83 -5.66 -2.52
CA GLN A 101 15.62 -5.27 -3.70
C GLN A 101 15.47 -3.79 -4.01
N HIS A 102 14.24 -3.28 -3.93
CA HIS A 102 13.93 -1.86 -4.06
C HIS A 102 14.75 -1.00 -3.07
N HIS A 103 14.77 -1.36 -1.79
CA HIS A 103 15.59 -0.66 -0.80
C HIS A 103 17.11 -0.79 -1.02
N ALA A 104 17.56 -1.91 -1.58
CA ALA A 104 18.99 -2.18 -1.77
C ALA A 104 19.57 -1.50 -3.01
N HIS A 105 18.79 -1.35 -4.07
CA HIS A 105 19.25 -0.82 -5.35
C HIS A 105 18.30 0.22 -5.96
N PRO A 106 17.80 1.20 -5.17
CA PRO A 106 16.71 2.05 -5.61
C PRO A 106 17.07 2.84 -6.88
N GLY A 107 16.11 3.01 -7.78
CA GLY A 107 16.29 3.77 -9.02
C GLY A 107 17.32 3.19 -9.99
N SER A 108 17.55 1.87 -9.93
CA SER A 108 18.46 1.14 -10.83
C SER A 108 17.71 0.07 -11.63
N ALA A 109 18.41 -0.59 -12.56
CA ALA A 109 17.84 -1.72 -13.30
C ALA A 109 17.54 -2.96 -12.42
N GLN A 110 18.06 -3.00 -11.18
CA GLN A 110 17.76 -4.07 -10.21
C GLN A 110 16.60 -3.71 -9.27
N ASP A 111 16.06 -2.50 -9.35
CA ASP A 111 14.89 -2.07 -8.57
C ASP A 111 13.61 -2.54 -9.28
N PRO A 112 12.84 -3.47 -8.69
CA PRO A 112 11.60 -3.98 -9.30
C PRO A 112 10.51 -2.92 -9.40
N ASP A 113 10.62 -1.84 -8.62
CA ASP A 113 9.69 -0.72 -8.61
C ASP A 113 10.12 0.39 -9.56
N TYR A 114 11.31 0.30 -10.16
CA TYR A 114 11.77 1.29 -11.13
C TYR A 114 11.20 1.02 -12.52
N HIS A 115 11.18 2.03 -13.37
CA HIS A 115 10.77 1.82 -14.75
C HIS A 115 11.81 0.95 -15.48
N ASP A 116 11.46 0.49 -16.68
CA ASP A 116 12.26 -0.41 -17.53
C ASP A 116 13.56 0.20 -18.10
N GLY A 117 14.10 1.27 -17.51
CA GLY A 117 15.28 2.00 -17.98
C GLY A 117 15.03 2.92 -19.19
N GLU A 118 14.01 2.65 -20.00
CA GLU A 118 13.73 3.36 -21.25
C GLU A 118 12.52 4.31 -21.12
N HIS A 119 11.43 3.83 -20.50
CA HIS A 119 10.12 4.46 -20.49
C HIS A 119 9.78 5.06 -19.13
N ARG A 120 10.08 6.34 -18.96
CA ARG A 120 9.85 7.08 -17.70
C ARG A 120 8.42 7.59 -17.51
N GLY A 121 7.57 7.39 -18.51
CA GLY A 121 6.19 7.88 -18.51
C GLY A 121 5.30 7.11 -17.54
N PHE A 122 4.39 7.81 -16.86
CA PHE A 122 3.52 7.27 -15.80
C PHE A 122 2.84 5.94 -16.19
N TRP A 123 2.17 5.89 -17.35
CA TRP A 123 1.37 4.73 -17.74
C TRP A 123 2.21 3.48 -18.06
N ARG A 124 3.36 3.64 -18.73
CA ARG A 124 4.24 2.51 -19.04
C ARG A 124 4.91 1.98 -17.78
N TRP A 125 5.33 2.88 -16.89
CA TRP A 125 5.88 2.49 -15.61
C TRP A 125 4.84 1.79 -14.73
N TYR A 126 3.61 2.30 -14.67
CA TYR A 126 2.52 1.62 -13.96
C TYR A 126 2.26 0.22 -14.52
N ALA A 127 2.24 0.07 -15.85
CA ALA A 127 2.09 -1.25 -16.47
C ALA A 127 3.24 -2.20 -16.11
N HIS A 128 4.49 -1.72 -16.16
CA HIS A 128 5.66 -2.48 -15.73
C HIS A 128 5.53 -2.95 -14.27
N PHE A 129 5.23 -2.02 -13.36
CA PHE A 129 4.99 -2.30 -11.94
C PHE A 129 3.92 -3.39 -11.76
N MET A 130 2.77 -3.26 -12.44
CA MET A 130 1.70 -4.24 -12.34
C MET A 130 2.11 -5.62 -12.87
N MET A 131 2.87 -5.69 -13.97
CA MET A 131 3.36 -6.95 -14.54
C MET A 131 4.43 -7.63 -13.67
N THR A 132 5.19 -6.86 -12.89
CA THR A 132 6.16 -7.39 -11.92
C THR A 132 5.47 -8.15 -10.78
N TYR A 133 4.32 -7.64 -10.32
CA TYR A 133 3.66 -8.15 -9.11
C TYR A 133 2.47 -9.08 -9.36
N VAL A 134 1.74 -8.89 -10.46
CA VAL A 134 0.55 -9.68 -10.78
C VAL A 134 0.92 -10.93 -11.56
N THR A 135 0.49 -12.08 -11.05
CA THR A 135 0.72 -13.40 -11.65
C THR A 135 -0.58 -14.02 -12.14
N TRP A 136 -0.51 -14.86 -13.18
CA TRP A 136 -1.69 -15.58 -13.68
C TRP A 136 -2.35 -16.48 -12.61
N ARG A 137 -1.57 -16.99 -11.64
CA ARG A 137 -2.09 -17.80 -10.53
C ARG A 137 -2.97 -16.99 -9.59
N GLN A 138 -2.59 -15.74 -9.31
CA GLN A 138 -3.43 -14.80 -8.55
C GLN A 138 -4.70 -14.47 -9.32
N LEU A 139 -4.60 -14.18 -10.61
CA LEU A 139 -5.77 -13.90 -11.46
C LEU A 139 -6.75 -15.08 -11.46
N LEU A 140 -6.25 -16.31 -11.59
CA LEU A 140 -7.07 -17.51 -11.50
C LEU A 140 -7.72 -17.67 -10.12
N GLY A 141 -6.96 -17.45 -9.04
CA GLY A 141 -7.47 -17.52 -7.67
C GLY A 141 -8.54 -16.47 -7.39
N MET A 142 -8.33 -15.23 -7.83
CA MET A 142 -9.32 -14.17 -7.71
C MET A 142 -10.56 -14.46 -8.56
N ALA A 143 -10.40 -15.00 -9.76
CA ALA A 143 -11.53 -15.44 -10.58
C ALA A 143 -12.34 -16.54 -9.89
N LEU A 144 -11.69 -17.49 -9.23
CA LEU A 144 -12.38 -18.50 -8.42
C LEU A 144 -13.15 -17.86 -7.27
N VAL A 145 -12.52 -16.99 -6.47
CA VAL A 145 -13.18 -16.27 -5.36
C VAL A 145 -14.37 -15.46 -5.89
N PHE A 146 -14.19 -14.71 -6.97
CA PHE A 146 -15.23 -13.93 -7.62
C PHE A 146 -16.45 -14.81 -7.97
N ASN A 147 -16.22 -15.95 -8.63
CA ASN A 147 -17.28 -16.86 -9.04
C ASN A 147 -17.96 -17.53 -7.85
N LEU A 148 -17.22 -17.87 -6.79
CA LEU A 148 -17.81 -18.38 -5.55
C LEU A 148 -18.71 -17.33 -4.88
N LEU A 149 -18.23 -16.09 -4.77
CA LEU A 149 -19.03 -15.00 -4.21
C LEU A 149 -20.29 -14.73 -5.05
N HIS A 150 -20.18 -14.76 -6.38
CA HIS A 150 -21.31 -14.49 -7.26
C HIS A 150 -22.32 -15.64 -7.29
N HIS A 151 -21.87 -16.88 -7.49
CA HIS A 151 -22.74 -18.01 -7.78
C HIS A 151 -23.16 -18.80 -6.53
N VAL A 152 -22.34 -18.80 -5.47
CA VAL A 152 -22.63 -19.54 -4.23
C VAL A 152 -23.17 -18.62 -3.15
N MET A 153 -22.57 -17.44 -2.97
CA MET A 153 -23.05 -16.46 -1.99
C MET A 153 -24.09 -15.48 -2.56
N HIS A 154 -24.44 -15.64 -3.85
CA HIS A 154 -25.44 -14.82 -4.54
C HIS A 154 -25.20 -13.31 -4.47
N ILE A 155 -23.94 -12.90 -4.35
CA ILE A 155 -23.59 -11.47 -4.34
C ILE A 155 -23.82 -10.93 -5.76
N PRO A 156 -24.58 -9.83 -5.93
CA PRO A 156 -24.84 -9.27 -7.24
C PRO A 156 -23.54 -8.88 -7.95
N LEU A 157 -23.51 -9.08 -9.28
CA LEU A 157 -22.33 -8.79 -10.10
C LEU A 157 -21.84 -7.35 -9.92
N VAL A 158 -22.77 -6.38 -9.90
CA VAL A 158 -22.45 -4.96 -9.73
C VAL A 158 -21.78 -4.71 -8.37
N ASN A 159 -22.23 -5.37 -7.31
CA ASN A 159 -21.61 -5.26 -5.99
C ASN A 159 -20.17 -5.77 -5.99
N LEU A 160 -19.90 -6.92 -6.62
CA LEU A 160 -18.53 -7.43 -6.73
C LEU A 160 -17.63 -6.48 -7.51
N LEU A 161 -18.10 -5.96 -8.63
CA LEU A 161 -17.32 -5.06 -9.47
C LEU A 161 -17.04 -3.72 -8.76
N VAL A 162 -18.05 -3.12 -8.14
CA VAL A 162 -17.97 -1.77 -7.57
C VAL A 162 -17.41 -1.76 -6.14
N ALA A 163 -17.68 -2.77 -5.32
CA ALA A 163 -17.25 -2.81 -3.93
C ALA A 163 -15.93 -3.55 -3.71
N TRP A 164 -15.54 -4.48 -4.60
CA TRP A 164 -14.33 -5.28 -4.41
C TRP A 164 -13.29 -5.03 -5.51
N VAL A 165 -13.65 -5.25 -6.77
CA VAL A 165 -12.70 -5.16 -7.89
C VAL A 165 -12.24 -3.71 -8.10
N LEU A 166 -13.18 -2.76 -8.23
CA LEU A 166 -12.86 -1.37 -8.51
C LEU A 166 -12.00 -0.73 -7.40
N PRO A 167 -12.34 -0.82 -6.10
CA PRO A 167 -11.50 -0.30 -5.02
C PRO A 167 -10.10 -0.90 -4.99
N SER A 168 -9.99 -2.21 -5.24
CA SER A 168 -8.69 -2.87 -5.34
C SER A 168 -7.84 -2.27 -6.46
N LEU A 169 -8.38 -2.13 -7.67
CA LEU A 169 -7.65 -1.55 -8.82
C LEU A 169 -7.33 -0.06 -8.64
N LEU A 170 -8.23 0.72 -8.03
CA LEU A 170 -7.94 2.12 -7.73
C LEU A 170 -6.85 2.25 -6.65
N SER A 171 -6.83 1.34 -5.69
CA SER A 171 -5.79 1.34 -4.64
C SER A 171 -4.41 1.00 -5.19
N THR A 172 -4.29 0.17 -6.25
CA THR A 172 -2.99 -0.07 -6.91
C THR A 172 -2.47 1.19 -7.59
N LEU A 173 -3.36 1.97 -8.23
CA LEU A 173 -3.01 3.28 -8.77
C LEU A 173 -2.60 4.26 -7.67
N GLN A 174 -3.30 4.27 -6.53
CA GLN A 174 -2.97 5.11 -5.38
C GLN A 174 -1.58 4.77 -4.81
N LEU A 175 -1.34 3.48 -4.53
CA LEU A 175 -0.07 2.98 -4.02
C LEU A 175 1.07 3.30 -4.99
N PHE A 176 0.89 2.99 -6.27
CA PHE A 176 1.90 3.30 -7.28
C PHE A 176 2.17 4.79 -7.38
N TYR A 177 1.13 5.63 -7.47
CA TYR A 177 1.31 7.06 -7.67
C TYR A 177 2.01 7.73 -6.48
N PHE A 178 1.52 7.49 -5.25
CA PHE A 178 2.03 8.18 -4.06
C PHE A 178 3.20 7.47 -3.38
N GLY A 179 3.29 6.15 -3.52
CA GLY A 179 4.33 5.32 -2.90
C GLY A 179 5.51 5.01 -3.80
N THR A 180 5.37 5.10 -5.13
CA THR A 180 6.43 4.71 -6.07
C THR A 180 6.76 5.84 -7.05
N PHE A 181 5.80 6.25 -7.89
CA PHE A 181 6.02 7.20 -8.97
C PHE A 181 6.44 8.59 -8.48
N LEU A 182 5.67 9.23 -7.59
CA LEU A 182 6.02 10.56 -7.11
C LEU A 182 7.35 10.58 -6.34
N PRO A 183 7.62 9.64 -5.41
CA PRO A 183 8.89 9.60 -4.71
C PRO A 183 10.11 9.30 -5.59
N HIS A 184 9.98 8.36 -6.54
CA HIS A 184 11.13 7.84 -7.30
C HIS A 184 11.27 8.42 -8.70
N ARG A 185 10.29 9.17 -9.23
CA ARG A 185 10.48 9.84 -10.52
C ARG A 185 11.68 10.78 -10.43
N GLN A 186 12.58 10.67 -11.41
CA GLN A 186 13.80 11.46 -11.46
C GLN A 186 13.46 12.96 -11.42
N PRO A 187 14.00 13.72 -10.47
CA PRO A 187 13.83 15.18 -10.46
C PRO A 187 14.54 15.83 -11.66
N PRO A 188 14.15 17.06 -12.03
CA PRO A 188 15.00 17.91 -12.86
C PRO A 188 16.39 18.02 -12.21
N GLY A 189 17.45 17.70 -12.96
CA GLY A 189 18.83 17.68 -12.44
C GLY A 189 19.35 16.31 -11.97
N GLY A 190 18.50 15.28 -11.91
CA GLY A 190 18.91 13.94 -11.50
C GLY A 190 18.88 13.71 -9.99
N TYR A 191 19.06 12.46 -9.56
CA TYR A 191 18.99 12.14 -8.13
C TYR A 191 20.16 12.74 -7.35
N ASP A 192 19.88 13.19 -6.13
CA ASP A 192 20.81 13.89 -5.24
C ASP A 192 21.09 13.10 -3.94
N ASN A 193 20.47 11.94 -3.76
CA ASN A 193 20.60 11.10 -2.57
C ASN A 193 20.70 9.61 -2.93
N ARG A 194 21.34 8.83 -2.04
CA ARG A 194 21.59 7.39 -2.24
C ARG A 194 20.33 6.53 -2.40
N HIS A 195 19.18 7.04 -1.96
CA HIS A 195 17.91 6.30 -1.99
C HIS A 195 17.11 6.57 -3.26
N HIS A 196 17.58 7.46 -4.14
CA HIS A 196 16.88 7.87 -5.37
C HIS A 196 15.39 8.16 -5.11
N ALA A 197 15.09 8.75 -3.95
CA ALA A 197 13.76 8.95 -3.42
C ALA A 197 13.58 10.39 -2.95
N ARG A 198 12.34 10.88 -2.99
CA ARG A 198 11.94 12.17 -2.42
C ARG A 198 10.66 12.01 -1.63
N SER A 199 10.44 12.95 -0.73
CA SER A 199 9.20 13.03 0.03
C SER A 199 8.33 14.18 -0.47
N ASN A 200 7.01 13.99 -0.40
CA ASN A 200 6.08 15.06 -0.74
C ASN A 200 5.97 16.10 0.39
N ASP A 201 5.50 17.30 0.02
CA ASP A 201 5.29 18.41 0.97
C ASP A 201 3.85 18.45 1.51
N PHE A 202 3.14 17.32 1.47
CA PHE A 202 1.78 17.27 1.98
C PHE A 202 1.75 17.44 3.50
N SER A 203 0.68 18.07 3.99
CA SER A 203 0.40 18.13 5.42
C SER A 203 0.23 16.72 6.00
N VAL A 204 0.28 16.59 7.33
CA VAL A 204 0.07 15.30 8.02
C VAL A 204 -1.28 14.67 7.61
N PHE A 205 -2.32 15.48 7.49
CA PHE A 205 -3.64 15.00 7.07
C PHE A 205 -3.62 14.44 5.64
N TRP A 206 -3.09 15.20 4.68
CA TRP A 206 -3.09 14.77 3.27
C TRP A 206 -2.11 13.62 3.00
N SER A 207 -0.99 13.56 3.71
CA SER A 207 -0.09 12.40 3.61
C SER A 207 -0.74 11.12 4.14
N PHE A 208 -1.59 11.20 5.18
CA PHE A 208 -2.38 10.06 5.64
C PHE A 208 -3.40 9.62 4.58
N VAL A 209 -4.24 10.55 4.11
CA VAL A 209 -5.31 10.25 3.14
C VAL A 209 -4.77 9.69 1.82
N THR A 210 -3.62 10.20 1.36
CA THR A 210 -3.05 9.79 0.07
C THR A 210 -2.38 8.42 0.13
N CYS A 211 -1.63 8.09 1.19
CA CYS A 211 -0.95 6.79 1.27
C CYS A 211 -0.43 6.48 2.68
N TYR A 212 -1.19 6.70 3.76
CA TYR A 212 -0.76 6.38 5.14
C TYR A 212 0.63 6.96 5.49
N HIS A 213 0.89 8.22 5.12
CA HIS A 213 2.18 8.91 5.26
C HIS A 213 3.35 8.35 4.47
N PHE A 214 3.15 7.33 3.63
CA PHE A 214 4.19 6.69 2.85
C PHE A 214 4.79 7.60 1.76
N GLY A 215 4.13 8.71 1.47
CA GLY A 215 4.70 9.79 0.68
C GLY A 215 5.81 10.59 1.38
N TYR A 216 6.03 10.38 2.68
CA TYR A 216 7.29 10.72 3.38
C TYR A 216 8.31 9.60 3.15
N HIS A 217 8.59 9.35 1.87
CA HIS A 217 9.24 8.15 1.39
C HIS A 217 10.76 8.18 1.59
N LEU A 218 11.40 9.35 1.50
CA LEU A 218 12.82 9.49 1.84
C LEU A 218 13.06 9.16 3.31
N GLU A 219 12.17 9.63 4.21
CA GLU A 219 12.24 9.29 5.64
C GLU A 219 12.04 7.79 5.87
N HIS A 220 11.18 7.15 5.08
CA HIS A 220 11.01 5.70 5.09
C HIS A 220 12.29 4.95 4.67
N HIS A 221 12.94 5.36 3.57
CA HIS A 221 14.19 4.75 3.11
C HIS A 221 15.36 4.95 4.08
N GLU A 222 15.48 6.13 4.69
CA GLU A 222 16.51 6.43 5.69
C GLU A 222 16.25 5.70 7.02
N TYR A 223 14.97 5.54 7.39
CA TYR A 223 14.54 4.95 8.67
C TYR A 223 13.49 3.84 8.47
N PRO A 224 13.83 2.72 7.81
CA PRO A 224 12.88 1.65 7.46
C PRO A 224 12.34 0.89 8.68
N PHE A 225 12.90 1.15 9.86
CA PHE A 225 12.42 0.62 11.14
C PHE A 225 11.37 1.51 11.81
N VAL A 226 10.91 2.57 11.14
CA VAL A 226 9.84 3.46 11.62
C VAL A 226 8.52 3.06 10.95
N PRO A 227 7.48 2.72 11.72
CA PRO A 227 6.19 2.36 11.13
C PRO A 227 5.51 3.60 10.51
N TRP A 228 4.62 3.37 9.55
CA TRP A 228 4.00 4.40 8.73
C TRP A 228 3.42 5.58 9.54
N TRP A 229 2.76 5.29 10.67
CA TRP A 229 2.10 6.28 11.54
C TRP A 229 3.07 7.19 12.30
N ARG A 230 4.38 6.91 12.28
CA ARG A 230 5.44 7.75 12.88
C ARG A 230 6.29 8.51 11.87
N LEU A 231 6.18 8.23 10.57
CA LEU A 231 6.89 9.00 9.54
C LEU A 231 6.71 10.52 9.67
N PRO A 232 5.51 11.07 9.98
CA PRO A 232 5.35 12.52 10.17
C PRO A 232 6.20 13.10 11.31
N PHE A 233 6.48 12.31 12.35
CA PHE A 233 7.33 12.73 13.46
C PHE A 233 8.80 12.81 13.03
N VAL A 234 9.27 11.82 12.28
CA VAL A 234 10.64 11.79 11.74
C VAL A 234 10.86 12.99 10.81
N ARG A 235 9.93 13.24 9.89
CA ARG A 235 9.98 14.38 8.97
C ARG A 235 10.15 15.72 9.69
N ARG A 236 9.36 15.96 10.74
CA ARG A 236 9.48 17.18 11.56
C ARG A 236 10.87 17.30 12.19
N GLN A 237 11.42 16.20 12.72
CA GLN A 237 12.75 16.24 13.34
C GLN A 237 13.89 16.50 12.35
N LEU A 238 13.80 15.98 11.12
CA LEU A 238 14.79 16.25 10.08
C LEU A 238 14.73 17.71 9.61
N SER A 239 13.53 18.22 9.33
CA SER A 239 13.35 19.63 8.94
C SER A 239 13.87 20.61 10.00
N HIS A 240 13.68 20.32 11.29
CA HIS A 240 14.24 21.15 12.36
C HIS A 240 15.78 21.11 12.41
N LYS A 241 16.42 20.00 12.02
CA LYS A 241 17.88 19.90 11.98
C LYS A 241 18.50 20.60 10.77
N GLU A 242 17.76 20.71 9.66
CA GLU A 242 18.22 21.46 8.48
C GLU A 242 18.13 22.98 8.69
N LEU A 243 17.26 23.43 9.61
CA LEU A 243 17.05 24.85 9.94
C LEU A 243 17.87 25.34 11.15
N ALA A 244 18.52 24.44 11.90
CA ALA A 244 19.31 24.74 13.10
C ALA A 244 20.82 24.75 12.79
#